data_AF-A0A932YFH3-F1
#
_entry.id   AF-A0A932YFH3-F1
#
_cell.length_a   1.000
_cell.length_b   1.000
_cell.length_c   1.000
_cell.angle_alpha   90.00
_cell.angle_beta   90.00
_cell.angle_gamma   90.00
#
_symmetry.space_group_name_H-M   'P 1'
#
loop_
_entity.id
_entity.type
_entity.pdbx_description
1 polymer ?
#
loop_
_entity_poly.entity_id
_entity_poly.type
_entity_poly.pdbx_seq_one_letter_code
_entity_poly.pdbx_strand_id
1 'polypeptide(L)'
;MIPQGSILWHYLSADERALVDDGAFLVSDSARHADQEPTDYSYLVFPFAKLYEGFLKDLFLDLGIISQREYYSNHYRIGKALSPNLVRRLGPRSAYGQLTKRFGDELAASLWHAWKEGRNLVFHYYPHNLKALTRTGAMELVTMIVGAMEEAVRKTGVRPKERG
;
A
#
# COMPACT_ATOMS: atom_id res chain seq x y z
N MET A 1 9.21 10.26 0.98
CA MET A 1 9.85 9.09 1.65
C MET A 1 9.46 9.10 3.10
N ILE A 2 9.29 7.94 3.74
CA ILE A 2 8.80 7.82 5.12
C ILE A 2 9.92 8.25 6.08
N PRO A 3 9.75 9.30 6.90
CA PRO A 3 10.78 9.75 7.82
C PRO A 3 11.01 8.73 8.94
N GLN A 4 12.28 8.45 9.25
CA GLN A 4 12.64 7.68 10.44
C GLN A 4 12.11 8.40 11.68
N GLY A 5 11.46 7.65 12.57
CA GLY A 5 10.83 8.19 13.79
C GLY A 5 9.40 8.73 13.60
N SER A 6 8.87 8.72 12.38
CA SER A 6 7.43 9.01 12.17
C SER A 6 6.55 7.93 12.81
N ILE A 7 5.29 8.26 13.09
CA ILE A 7 4.32 7.31 13.65
C ILE A 7 4.16 6.10 12.70
N LEU A 8 4.14 6.33 11.38
CA LEU A 8 4.13 5.26 10.40
C LEU A 8 5.40 4.40 10.50
N TRP A 9 6.59 5.00 10.55
CA TRP A 9 7.85 4.27 10.64
C TRP A 9 7.92 3.33 11.86
N HIS A 10 7.40 3.78 13.00
CA HIS A 10 7.32 2.99 14.22
C HIS A 10 6.29 1.87 14.13
N TYR A 11 5.24 2.03 13.32
CA TYR A 11 4.23 1.01 13.12
C TYR A 11 4.71 -0.12 12.20
N LEU A 12 5.53 0.19 11.20
CA LEU A 12 6.05 -0.81 10.26
C LEU A 12 6.94 -1.85 10.96
N SER A 13 6.94 -3.07 10.44
CA SER A 13 7.86 -4.14 10.82
C SER A 13 9.28 -3.89 10.30
N ALA A 14 10.24 -4.72 10.74
CA ALA A 14 11.62 -4.61 10.25
C ALA A 14 11.73 -4.86 8.74
N ASP A 15 11.04 -5.89 8.23
CA ASP A 15 11.04 -6.23 6.80
C ASP A 15 10.36 -5.14 5.95
N GLU A 16 9.31 -4.51 6.48
CA GLU A 16 8.65 -3.39 5.82
C GLU A 16 9.53 -2.14 5.78
N ARG A 17 10.26 -1.84 6.85
CA ARG A 17 11.26 -0.76 6.84
C ARG A 17 12.37 -1.02 5.82
N ALA A 18 12.82 -2.27 5.69
CA ALA A 18 13.78 -2.64 4.65
C ALA A 18 13.24 -2.32 3.23
N LEU A 19 11.96 -2.57 2.97
CA LEU A 19 11.32 -2.19 1.69
C LEU A 19 11.25 -0.67 1.47
N VAL A 20 11.13 0.12 2.54
CA VAL A 20 11.23 1.60 2.45
C VAL A 20 12.63 2.00 2.00
N ASP A 21 13.65 1.41 2.62
CA ASP A 21 15.06 1.70 2.32
C ASP A 21 15.42 1.27 0.88
N ASP A 22 14.97 0.08 0.46
CA ASP A 22 15.11 -0.40 -0.93
C ASP A 22 14.46 0.56 -1.94
N GLY A 23 13.24 1.01 -1.66
CA GLY A 23 12.53 1.98 -2.50
C GLY A 23 13.24 3.33 -2.57
N ALA A 24 13.74 3.84 -1.44
CA ALA A 24 14.52 5.08 -1.39
C ALA A 24 15.83 4.97 -2.16
N PHE A 25 16.50 3.81 -2.07
CA PHE A 25 17.69 3.49 -2.85
C PHE A 25 17.40 3.53 -4.35
N LEU A 26 16.39 2.82 -4.84
CA LEU A 26 16.04 2.79 -6.27
C LEU A 26 15.68 4.17 -6.81
N VAL A 27 14.93 4.98 -6.05
CA VAL A 27 14.59 6.36 -6.45
C VAL A 27 15.83 7.22 -6.57
N SER A 28 16.78 7.07 -5.65
CA SER A 28 18.05 7.81 -5.66
C SER A 28 18.95 7.37 -6.81
N ASP A 29 19.01 6.06 -7.06
CA ASP A 29 19.81 5.45 -8.12
C ASP A 29 19.29 5.85 -9.51
N SER A 30 17.97 5.88 -9.70
CA SER A 30 17.33 6.34 -10.96
C SER A 30 17.71 7.76 -11.38
N ALA A 31 18.18 8.60 -10.45
CA ALA A 31 18.59 9.98 -10.75
C ALA A 31 20.05 10.10 -11.19
N ARG A 32 20.85 9.03 -11.07
CA ARG A 32 22.31 9.06 -11.30
C ARG A 32 22.69 8.69 -12.73
N HIS A 33 21.82 8.01 -13.45
CA HIS A 33 22.10 7.50 -14.80
C HIS A 33 21.58 8.48 -15.86
N ALA A 34 22.46 9.28 -16.44
CA ALA A 34 22.14 10.22 -17.52
C ALA A 34 22.19 9.58 -18.92
N ASP A 35 22.84 8.41 -19.03
CA ASP A 35 23.26 7.86 -20.33
C ASP A 35 22.15 7.05 -21.02
N GLN A 36 21.21 6.52 -20.25
CA GLN A 36 20.05 5.77 -20.75
C GLN A 36 18.91 5.79 -19.74
N GLU A 37 17.78 6.41 -20.11
CA GLU A 37 16.58 6.43 -19.28
C GLU A 37 15.66 5.22 -19.57
N PRO A 38 15.10 4.57 -18.53
CA PRO A 38 14.02 3.60 -18.70
C PRO A 38 12.80 4.23 -19.39
N THR A 39 12.15 3.45 -20.26
CA THR A 39 10.88 3.87 -20.88
C THR A 39 9.67 3.72 -19.94
N ASP A 40 9.85 3.04 -18.80
CA ASP A 40 8.85 2.86 -17.76
C ASP A 40 9.52 2.82 -16.38
N TYR A 41 9.05 3.68 -15.48
CA TYR A 41 9.54 3.83 -14.11
C TYR A 41 8.70 3.07 -13.08
N SER A 42 7.81 2.17 -13.51
CA SER A 42 6.99 1.32 -12.64
C SER A 42 7.80 0.56 -11.59
N TYR A 43 9.04 0.19 -11.90
CA TYR A 43 9.94 -0.49 -10.96
C TYR A 43 10.21 0.32 -9.68
N LEU A 44 10.14 1.65 -9.73
CA LEU A 44 10.28 2.51 -8.55
C LEU A 44 9.13 2.36 -7.57
N VAL A 45 7.95 1.96 -8.05
CA VAL A 45 6.75 1.77 -7.23
C VAL A 45 6.74 0.40 -6.55
N PHE A 46 7.47 -0.60 -7.09
CA PHE A 46 7.35 -1.99 -6.66
C PHE A 46 7.66 -2.22 -5.17
N PRO A 47 8.74 -1.66 -4.57
CA PRO A 47 8.99 -1.83 -3.14
C PRO A 47 7.84 -1.26 -2.28
N PHE A 48 7.33 -0.10 -2.67
CA PHE A 48 6.23 0.57 -1.97
C PHE A 48 4.89 -0.16 -2.15
N ALA A 49 4.63 -0.75 -3.31
CA ALA A 49 3.45 -1.58 -3.53
C ALA A 49 3.48 -2.86 -2.67
N LYS A 50 4.66 -3.49 -2.55
CA LYS A 50 4.86 -4.66 -1.69
C LYS A 50 4.73 -4.31 -0.21
N LEU A 51 5.35 -3.21 0.21
CA LEU A 51 5.22 -2.62 1.55
C LEU A 51 3.74 -2.37 1.87
N TYR A 52 3.00 -1.74 0.96
CA TYR A 52 1.59 -1.42 1.17
C TYR A 52 0.71 -2.66 1.34
N GLU A 53 1.01 -3.74 0.62
CA GLU A 53 0.29 -5.00 0.79
C GLU A 53 0.57 -5.65 2.16
N GLY A 54 1.82 -5.59 2.65
CA GLY A 54 2.19 -5.97 4.02
C GLY A 54 1.45 -5.13 5.06
N PHE A 55 1.55 -3.80 4.92
CA PHE A 55 0.95 -2.83 5.82
C PHE A 55 -0.56 -3.03 5.97
N LEU A 56 -1.27 -3.30 4.86
CA LEU A 56 -2.72 -3.55 4.90
C LEU A 56 -3.05 -4.86 5.63
N LYS A 57 -2.25 -5.92 5.49
CA LYS A 57 -2.46 -7.16 6.25
C LYS A 57 -2.33 -6.90 7.75
N ASP A 58 -1.27 -6.19 8.09
CA ASP A 58 -0.90 -5.82 9.44
C ASP A 58 -1.98 -4.95 10.08
N LEU A 59 -2.38 -3.88 9.39
CA LEU A 59 -3.48 -3.01 9.80
C LEU A 59 -4.78 -3.79 10.01
N PHE A 60 -5.15 -4.66 9.07
CA PHE A 60 -6.40 -5.41 9.19
C PHE A 60 -6.36 -6.41 10.33
N LEU A 61 -5.21 -7.04 10.58
CA LEU A 61 -5.04 -7.95 11.72
C LEU A 61 -5.13 -7.17 13.04
N ASP A 62 -4.41 -6.06 13.16
CA ASP A 62 -4.34 -5.28 14.39
C ASP A 62 -5.68 -4.62 14.74
N LEU A 63 -6.47 -4.27 13.72
CA LEU A 63 -7.84 -3.81 13.88
C LEU A 63 -8.85 -4.94 14.11
N GLY A 64 -8.48 -6.21 13.98
CA GLY A 64 -9.38 -7.36 14.09
C GLY A 64 -10.35 -7.51 12.91
N ILE A 65 -10.03 -6.92 11.76
CA ILE A 65 -10.78 -7.06 10.50
C ILE A 65 -10.53 -8.45 9.88
N ILE A 66 -9.31 -8.98 10.05
CA ILE A 66 -8.94 -10.34 9.68
C ILE A 66 -8.41 -11.11 10.89
N SER A 67 -8.54 -12.42 10.83
CA SER A 67 -7.96 -13.36 11.79
C SER A 67 -6.50 -13.68 11.49
N GLN A 68 -5.78 -14.23 12.47
CA GLN A 68 -4.42 -14.73 12.29
C GLN A 68 -4.34 -15.81 11.18
N ARG A 69 -5.39 -16.64 11.06
CA ARG A 69 -5.49 -17.65 9.99
C ARG A 69 -5.52 -17.01 8.61
N GLU A 70 -6.26 -15.91 8.46
CA GLU A 70 -6.33 -15.17 7.19
C GLU A 70 -5.02 -14.44 6.89
N TYR A 71 -4.36 -13.91 7.91
CA TYR A 71 -3.06 -13.25 7.79
C TYR A 71 -2.01 -14.13 7.10
N TYR A 72 -1.87 -15.38 7.59
CA TYR A 72 -0.93 -16.37 7.06
C TYR A 72 -1.45 -17.12 5.81
N SER A 73 -2.70 -16.89 5.40
CA SER A 73 -3.28 -17.61 4.26
C SER A 73 -2.76 -17.07 2.93
N ASN A 74 -2.28 -17.96 2.08
CA ASN A 74 -1.96 -17.67 0.68
C ASN A 74 -3.21 -17.40 -0.19
N HIS A 75 -4.41 -17.68 0.34
CA HIS A 75 -5.67 -17.47 -0.36
C HIS A 75 -6.35 -16.15 0.00
N TYR A 76 -5.94 -15.48 1.08
CA TYR A 76 -6.50 -14.18 1.43
C TYR A 76 -6.01 -13.12 0.44
N ARG A 77 -6.94 -12.42 -0.21
CA ARG A 77 -6.63 -11.42 -1.23
C ARG A 77 -7.07 -10.04 -0.73
N ILE A 78 -6.12 -9.21 -0.31
CA ILE A 78 -6.39 -7.87 0.23
C ILE A 78 -7.21 -7.04 -0.74
N GLY A 79 -6.82 -6.97 -2.01
CA GLY A 79 -7.55 -6.17 -3.00
C GLY A 79 -9.02 -6.58 -3.15
N LYS A 80 -9.32 -7.88 -3.05
CA LYS A 80 -10.71 -8.34 -3.08
C LYS A 80 -11.45 -7.91 -1.80
N ALA A 81 -10.82 -8.10 -0.64
CA ALA A 81 -11.41 -7.79 0.65
C ALA A 81 -11.67 -6.27 0.85
N LEU A 82 -10.76 -5.44 0.33
CA LEU A 82 -10.80 -3.98 0.38
C LEU A 82 -11.62 -3.37 -0.78
N SER A 83 -12.15 -4.17 -1.71
CA SER A 83 -12.92 -3.64 -2.82
C SER A 83 -14.31 -3.15 -2.38
N PRO A 84 -14.75 -1.93 -2.76
CA PRO A 84 -16.10 -1.44 -2.48
C PRO A 84 -17.18 -2.31 -3.14
N ASN A 85 -16.85 -2.99 -4.25
CA ASN A 85 -17.77 -3.91 -4.92
C ASN A 85 -18.15 -5.09 -4.02
N LEU A 86 -17.25 -5.51 -3.11
CA LEU A 86 -17.51 -6.62 -2.21
C LEU A 86 -18.52 -6.25 -1.11
N VAL A 87 -18.70 -4.95 -0.83
CA VAL A 87 -19.73 -4.45 0.11
C VAL A 87 -21.12 -4.87 -0.36
N ARG A 88 -21.39 -4.91 -1.67
CA ARG A 88 -22.69 -5.37 -2.18
C ARG A 88 -23.04 -6.80 -1.78
N ARG A 89 -22.04 -7.65 -1.54
CA ARG A 89 -22.22 -9.08 -1.20
C ARG A 89 -22.04 -9.36 0.29
N LEU A 90 -21.03 -8.77 0.92
CA LEU A 90 -20.68 -9.03 2.32
C LEU A 90 -21.18 -7.94 3.28
N GLY A 91 -21.63 -6.80 2.74
CA GLY A 91 -22.08 -5.67 3.51
C GLY A 91 -21.00 -5.14 4.45
N PRO A 92 -21.38 -4.75 5.69
CA PRO A 92 -20.47 -4.27 6.71
C PRO A 92 -19.39 -5.26 7.16
N ARG A 93 -19.45 -6.54 6.75
CA ARG A 93 -18.44 -7.55 7.10
C ARG A 93 -17.20 -7.52 6.22
N SER A 94 -17.28 -6.90 5.04
CA SER A 94 -16.09 -6.68 4.18
C SER A 94 -15.06 -5.78 4.87
N ALA A 95 -13.78 -5.88 4.52
CA ALA A 95 -12.76 -4.99 5.08
C ALA A 95 -13.10 -3.51 4.78
N TYR A 96 -13.53 -3.22 3.54
CA TYR A 96 -14.02 -1.90 3.16
C TYR A 96 -15.19 -1.44 4.05
N GLY A 97 -16.21 -2.27 4.21
CA GLY A 97 -17.38 -1.94 5.04
C GLY A 97 -17.05 -1.75 6.52
N GLN A 98 -16.12 -2.53 7.07
CA GLN A 98 -15.64 -2.37 8.44
C GLN A 98 -14.86 -1.06 8.61
N LEU A 99 -14.02 -0.69 7.65
CA LEU A 99 -13.29 0.58 7.65
C LEU A 99 -14.25 1.76 7.56
N THR A 100 -15.19 1.76 6.61
CA THR A 100 -16.26 2.77 6.49
C THR A 100 -17.00 2.95 7.82
N LYS A 101 -17.45 1.84 8.42
CA LYS A 101 -18.24 1.89 9.66
C LYS A 101 -17.47 2.45 10.85
N ARG A 102 -16.16 2.17 10.94
CA ARG A 102 -15.33 2.51 12.10
C ARG A 102 -14.60 3.84 11.97
N PHE A 103 -14.23 4.22 10.75
CA PHE A 103 -13.30 5.33 10.49
C PHE A 103 -13.76 6.26 9.35
N GLY A 104 -14.95 6.02 8.78
CA GLY A 104 -15.54 6.84 7.73
C GLY A 104 -15.15 6.41 6.32
N ASP A 105 -15.95 6.86 5.35
CA ASP A 105 -15.82 6.49 3.93
C ASP A 105 -14.51 6.99 3.31
N GLU A 106 -14.04 8.17 3.72
CA GLU A 106 -12.82 8.77 3.20
C GLU A 106 -11.61 7.86 3.39
N LEU A 107 -11.47 7.25 4.58
CA LEU A 107 -10.33 6.38 4.86
C LEU A 107 -10.43 5.09 4.03
N ALA A 108 -11.61 4.46 3.99
CA ALA A 108 -11.83 3.24 3.21
C ALA A 108 -11.57 3.46 1.72
N ALA A 109 -12.06 4.58 1.17
CA ALA A 109 -11.87 4.97 -0.22
C ALA A 109 -10.40 5.28 -0.53
N SER A 110 -9.71 6.02 0.33
CA SER A 110 -8.28 6.33 0.18
C SER A 110 -7.43 5.05 0.15
N LEU A 111 -7.66 4.12 1.09
CA LEU A 111 -6.92 2.86 1.15
C LEU A 111 -7.17 1.99 -0.09
N TRP A 112 -8.42 1.90 -0.53
CA TRP A 112 -8.78 1.18 -1.76
C TRP A 112 -8.15 1.82 -3.00
N HIS A 113 -8.21 3.15 -3.11
CA HIS A 113 -7.65 3.88 -4.24
C HIS A 113 -6.14 3.67 -4.35
N ALA A 114 -5.39 3.83 -3.25
CA ALA A 114 -3.96 3.57 -3.23
C ALA A 114 -3.61 2.12 -3.60
N TRP A 115 -4.41 1.13 -3.16
CA TRP A 115 -4.20 -0.27 -3.56
C TRP A 115 -4.42 -0.45 -5.06
N LYS A 116 -5.50 0.13 -5.60
CA LYS A 116 -5.85 0.00 -7.01
C LYS A 116 -4.79 0.65 -7.90
N GLU A 117 -4.46 1.91 -7.66
CA GLU A 117 -3.54 2.67 -8.53
C GLU A 117 -2.10 2.20 -8.34
N GLY A 118 -1.62 2.14 -7.10
CA GLY A 118 -0.21 1.90 -6.78
C GLY A 118 0.22 0.43 -6.84
N ARG A 119 -0.71 -0.52 -6.65
CA ARG A 119 -0.42 -1.96 -6.76
C ARG A 119 -1.09 -2.58 -7.97
N ASN A 120 -2.39 -2.41 -8.18
CA ASN A 120 -3.05 -3.18 -9.24
C ASN A 120 -2.66 -2.70 -10.64
N LEU A 121 -2.79 -1.40 -10.94
CA LEU A 121 -2.57 -0.87 -12.28
C LEU A 121 -1.09 -0.87 -12.69
N VAL A 122 -0.18 -0.71 -11.73
CA VAL A 122 1.28 -0.77 -11.95
C VAL A 122 1.74 -2.11 -12.51
N PHE A 123 1.08 -3.23 -12.16
CA PHE A 123 1.42 -4.56 -12.69
C PHE A 123 0.60 -4.97 -13.92
N HIS A 124 -0.36 -4.16 -14.36
CA HIS A 124 -1.17 -4.47 -15.55
C HIS A 124 -0.45 -4.00 -16.82
N TYR A 125 -0.16 -4.94 -17.72
CA TYR A 125 0.31 -4.59 -19.05
C TYR A 125 -0.84 -4.01 -19.90
N TYR A 126 -0.62 -2.80 -20.42
CA TYR A 126 -1.54 -2.14 -21.35
C TYR A 126 -0.92 -2.17 -22.75
N PRO A 127 -1.65 -2.67 -23.77
CA PRO A 127 -1.18 -2.61 -25.15
C PRO A 127 -0.74 -1.19 -25.53
N HIS A 128 0.33 -1.10 -26.33
CA HIS A 128 0.96 0.16 -26.77
C HIS A 128 1.55 1.03 -25.65
N ASN A 129 1.84 0.45 -24.48
CA ASN A 129 2.47 1.14 -23.36
C ASN A 129 1.72 2.42 -22.91
N LEU A 130 0.39 2.45 -23.09
CA LEU A 130 -0.45 3.63 -22.81
C LEU A 130 -0.42 4.09 -21.34
N LYS A 131 0.13 3.27 -20.45
CA LYS A 131 0.28 3.56 -19.03
C LYS A 131 1.71 3.43 -18.52
N ALA A 132 2.70 3.55 -19.41
CA ALA A 132 4.09 3.66 -18.99
C ALA A 132 4.22 4.77 -17.96
N LEU A 133 4.87 4.50 -16.83
CA LEU A 133 5.06 5.53 -15.82
C LEU A 133 6.29 6.36 -16.17
N THR A 134 6.11 7.68 -16.18
CA THR A 134 7.25 8.60 -16.08
C THR A 134 7.83 8.53 -14.68
N ARG A 135 9.07 8.98 -14.49
CA ARG A 135 9.69 9.09 -13.16
C ARG A 135 8.82 9.88 -12.19
N THR A 136 8.28 11.02 -12.64
CA THR A 136 7.36 11.84 -11.85
C THR A 136 6.09 11.09 -11.49
N GLY A 137 5.46 10.41 -12.45
CA GLY A 137 4.23 9.63 -12.20
C GLY A 137 4.45 8.48 -11.21
N ALA A 138 5.62 7.82 -11.27
CA ALA A 138 6.00 6.83 -10.27
C ALA A 138 6.13 7.46 -8.87
N MET A 139 6.76 8.63 -8.76
CA MET A 139 6.91 9.33 -7.46
C MET A 139 5.57 9.83 -6.89
N GLU A 140 4.63 10.24 -7.74
CA GLU A 140 3.27 10.60 -7.32
C GLU A 140 2.53 9.40 -6.74
N LEU A 141 2.65 8.21 -7.35
CA LEU A 141 2.09 6.97 -6.83
C LEU A 141 2.74 6.55 -5.51
N VAL A 142 4.07 6.65 -5.40
CA VAL A 142 4.79 6.40 -4.13
C VAL A 142 4.27 7.33 -3.03
N THR A 143 4.10 8.62 -3.34
CA THR A 143 3.60 9.61 -2.38
C THR A 143 2.15 9.31 -1.96
N MET A 144 1.29 8.92 -2.92
CA MET A 144 -0.09 8.49 -2.64
C MET A 144 -0.13 7.27 -1.72
N ILE A 145 0.68 6.25 -2.01
CA ILE A 145 0.77 5.03 -1.18
C ILE A 145 1.19 5.39 0.25
N VAL A 146 2.27 6.16 0.40
CA VAL A 146 2.79 6.57 1.71
C VAL A 146 1.75 7.39 2.47
N GLY A 147 1.13 8.39 1.82
CA GLY A 147 0.11 9.23 2.45
C GLY A 147 -1.11 8.44 2.92
N ALA A 148 -1.53 7.40 2.19
CA ALA A 148 -2.62 6.52 2.60
C ALA A 148 -2.27 5.72 3.86
N MET A 149 -1.02 5.24 3.99
CA MET A 149 -0.55 4.54 5.19
C MET A 149 -0.46 5.48 6.39
N GLU A 150 0.11 6.67 6.22
CA GLU A 150 0.24 7.68 7.27
C GLU A 150 -1.14 8.07 7.82
N GLU A 151 -2.07 8.36 6.91
CA GLU A 151 -3.44 8.72 7.25
C GLU A 151 -4.16 7.60 7.99
N ALA A 152 -3.95 6.34 7.59
CA ALA A 152 -4.54 5.19 8.26
C ALA A 152 -4.00 4.99 9.68
N VAL A 153 -2.69 5.07 9.88
CA VAL A 153 -2.11 4.97 11.24
C VAL A 153 -2.64 6.09 12.13
N ARG A 154 -2.69 7.32 11.59
CA ARG A 154 -3.20 8.49 12.31
C ARG A 154 -4.67 8.38 12.67
N LYS A 155 -5.56 8.05 11.71
CA LYS A 155 -7.01 7.98 11.94
C LYS A 155 -7.42 6.79 12.78
N THR A 156 -6.71 5.67 12.70
CA THR A 156 -7.07 4.46 13.46
C THR A 156 -6.46 4.41 14.85
N GLY A 157 -5.38 5.14 15.10
CA GLY A 157 -4.64 5.09 16.36
C GLY A 157 -4.03 3.71 16.64
N VAL A 158 -3.85 2.89 15.60
CA VAL A 158 -3.29 1.53 15.71
C VAL A 158 -1.87 1.61 16.28
N ARG A 159 -1.53 0.63 17.12
CA ARG A 159 -0.19 0.48 17.70
C ARG A 159 0.41 -0.83 17.21
N PRO A 160 1.73 -0.86 16.94
CA PRO A 160 2.39 -2.11 16.59
C PRO A 160 2.22 -3.10 17.74
N LYS A 161 1.72 -4.30 17.45
CA LYS A 161 1.79 -5.43 18.38
C LYS A 161 3.12 -6.14 18.17
N GLU A 162 3.71 -6.70 19.22
CA GLU A 162 4.85 -7.60 19.07
C GLU A 162 4.42 -8.78 18.19
N ARG A 163 5.06 -8.88 17.02
CA ARG A 163 4.88 -10.01 16.10
C ARG A 163 6.14 -10.85 16.25
N GLY A 164 5.98 -12.03 16.84
CA GLY A 164 7.06 -13.01 17.03
C GLY A 164 7.48 -13.67 15.74
#